data_AF-A0A150SV69-F1
#
_entry.id   AF-A0A150SV69-F1
#
_cell.length_a   1.000
_cell.length_b   1.000
_cell.length_c   1.000
_cell.angle_alpha   90.00
_cell.angle_beta   90.00
_cell.angle_gamma   90.00
#
_symmetry.space_group_name_H-M   'P 1'
#
loop_
_entity.id
_entity.type
_entity.pdbx_description
1 polymer ?
#
loop_
_entity_poly.entity_id
_entity_poly.type
_entity_poly.pdbx_seq_one_letter_code
_entity_poly.pdbx_strand_id
1 'polypeptide(L)'
;MTPRARRDITPPRNYGAAAVIGWDLYLQGGDVSGGSSGCGAPFEQNPTEELWRYSAIQRKWTKLSPGGDPLVRLKRHVAAEVNGTMYLFSGWDFACDGGVGPGQLWNRDVYSFDP
;
A
#
# COMPACT_ATOMS: atom_id res chain seq x y z
N MET A 1 25.93 -12.59 14.18
CA MET A 1 25.70 -11.16 13.88
C MET A 1 24.20 -10.97 13.71
N THR A 2 23.58 -10.11 14.50
CA THR A 2 22.15 -9.79 14.35
C THR A 2 21.97 -8.94 13.10
N PRO A 3 21.12 -9.32 12.12
CA PRO A 3 20.85 -8.45 10.97
C PRO A 3 20.31 -7.11 11.46
N ARG A 4 21.01 -6.00 11.15
CA ARG A 4 20.54 -4.65 11.49
C ARG A 4 19.50 -4.26 10.45
N ALA A 5 18.27 -3.97 10.90
CA ALA A 5 17.23 -3.42 10.04
C ALA A 5 17.74 -2.13 9.38
N ARG A 6 17.66 -2.07 8.05
CA ARG A 6 17.99 -0.87 7.28
C ARG A 6 16.73 -0.01 7.17
N ARG A 7 16.82 1.29 7.44
CA ARG A 7 15.69 2.24 7.40
C ARG A 7 15.32 2.62 5.96
N ASP A 8 15.11 1.62 5.12
CA ASP A 8 15.09 1.81 3.65
C ASP A 8 13.73 2.29 3.11
N ILE A 9 12.70 2.40 3.95
CA ILE A 9 11.42 3.03 3.62
C ILE A 9 11.07 4.06 4.70
N THR A 10 10.89 5.32 4.30
CA THR A 10 10.52 6.43 5.18
C THR A 10 9.48 7.28 4.48
N PRO A 11 8.41 7.70 5.17
CA PRO A 11 7.99 7.30 6.53
C PRO A 11 7.61 5.81 6.69
N PRO A 12 7.59 5.28 7.93
CA PRO A 12 7.03 3.96 8.25
C PRO A 12 5.58 3.82 7.77
N ARG A 13 5.20 2.58 7.45
CA ARG A 13 3.86 2.25 6.96
C ARG A 13 3.38 0.90 7.49
N ASN A 14 2.07 0.71 7.58
CA ASN A 14 1.44 -0.55 7.96
C ASN A 14 0.19 -0.82 7.11
N TYR A 15 -0.36 -2.03 7.20
CA TYR A 15 -1.60 -2.43 6.52
C TYR A 15 -1.60 -2.34 4.98
N GLY A 16 -0.43 -2.19 4.33
CA GLY A 16 -0.29 -2.42 2.89
C GLY A 16 -0.29 -3.91 2.58
N ALA A 17 -0.41 -4.26 1.30
CA ALA A 17 -0.31 -5.64 0.84
C ALA A 17 0.90 -5.83 -0.05
N ALA A 18 1.50 -7.01 0.01
CA ALA A 18 2.71 -7.33 -0.72
C ALA A 18 2.53 -8.54 -1.63
N ALA A 19 3.21 -8.51 -2.77
CA ALA A 19 3.36 -9.62 -3.69
C ALA A 19 4.84 -9.77 -4.07
N VAL A 20 5.21 -10.94 -4.58
CA VAL A 20 6.54 -11.18 -5.15
C VAL A 20 6.37 -11.37 -6.64
N ILE A 21 7.09 -10.60 -7.45
CA ILE A 21 7.14 -10.75 -8.91
C ILE A 21 8.59 -10.94 -9.31
N GLY A 22 8.89 -12.08 -9.93
CA GLY A 22 10.26 -12.51 -10.15
C GLY A 22 11.03 -12.63 -8.83
N TRP A 23 12.03 -11.78 -8.62
CA TRP A 23 12.90 -11.77 -7.44
C TRP A 23 12.65 -10.58 -6.50
N ASP A 24 11.78 -9.66 -6.90
CA ASP A 24 11.59 -8.41 -6.22
C ASP A 24 10.28 -8.43 -5.41
N LEU A 25 10.31 -7.73 -4.28
CA LEU A 25 9.13 -7.58 -3.42
C LEU A 25 8.40 -6.31 -3.82
N TYR A 26 7.08 -6.39 -3.96
CA TYR A 26 6.23 -5.25 -4.23
C TYR A 26 5.34 -5.00 -3.03
N LEU A 27 5.13 -3.74 -2.69
CA LEU A 27 4.28 -3.29 -1.59
C LEU A 27 3.36 -2.19 -2.12
N GLN A 28 2.05 -2.42 -2.03
CA GLN A 28 1.05 -1.43 -2.38
C GLN A 28 0.29 -0.96 -1.13
N GLY A 29 0.07 0.36 -1.09
CA GLY A 29 -0.85 0.99 -0.18
C GLY A 29 -0.47 0.88 1.30
N GLY A 30 -1.49 0.80 2.15
CA GLY A 30 -1.39 0.85 3.60
C GLY A 30 -1.66 2.24 4.16
N ASP A 31 -1.42 2.40 5.47
CA ASP A 31 -1.35 3.70 6.13
C ASP A 31 0.10 4.15 6.24
N VAL A 32 0.33 5.45 6.01
CA VAL A 32 1.61 6.12 6.19
C VAL A 32 1.59 6.94 7.46
N SER A 33 2.62 6.88 8.30
CA SER A 33 2.64 7.66 9.55
C SER A 33 2.71 9.18 9.34
N GLY A 34 2.14 9.95 10.28
CA GLY A 34 2.18 11.41 10.34
C GLY A 34 1.06 12.15 9.60
N GLY A 35 0.00 11.48 9.14
CA GLY A 35 -1.16 12.10 8.48
C GLY A 35 -2.46 11.97 9.27
N SER A 36 -3.54 12.56 8.78
CA SER A 36 -4.88 12.38 9.34
C SER A 36 -5.91 12.60 8.25
N SER A 37 -6.93 11.74 8.21
CA SER A 37 -8.07 11.86 7.32
C SER A 37 -9.15 12.81 7.86
N GLY A 38 -8.94 13.44 9.02
CA GLY A 38 -9.87 14.45 9.59
C GLY A 38 -11.17 13.88 10.16
N CYS A 39 -11.27 12.55 10.33
CA CYS A 39 -12.49 11.86 10.74
C CYS A 39 -12.76 11.81 12.25
N GLY A 40 -11.93 12.45 13.08
CA GLY A 40 -12.00 12.29 14.55
C GLY A 40 -11.70 10.87 15.04
N ALA A 41 -11.06 10.04 14.20
CA ALA A 41 -10.67 8.69 14.58
C ALA A 41 -9.66 8.75 15.75
N PRO A 42 -9.76 7.84 16.75
CA PRO A 42 -8.87 7.83 17.91
C PRO A 42 -7.43 7.44 17.56
N PHE A 43 -7.19 6.98 16.33
CA PHE A 43 -5.88 6.60 15.80
C PHE A 43 -5.68 7.23 14.43
N GLU A 44 -4.42 7.36 14.04
CA GLU A 44 -4.03 7.88 12.74
C GLU A 44 -4.67 7.08 11.59
N GLN A 45 -5.23 7.79 10.61
CA GLN A 45 -5.78 7.21 9.39
C GLN A 45 -5.21 8.01 8.23
N ASN A 46 -4.30 7.40 7.47
CA ASN A 46 -3.62 8.07 6.37
C ASN A 46 -3.31 7.07 5.25
N PRO A 47 -4.36 6.56 4.56
CA PRO A 47 -4.18 5.60 3.49
C PRO A 47 -3.38 6.20 2.33
N THR A 48 -2.58 5.36 1.68
CA THR A 48 -1.79 5.76 0.51
C THR A 48 -2.09 4.86 -0.68
N GLU A 49 -1.88 5.39 -1.88
CA GLU A 49 -1.95 4.65 -3.15
C GLU A 49 -0.57 4.18 -3.64
N GLU A 50 0.49 4.50 -2.90
CA GLU A 50 1.86 4.25 -3.35
C GLU A 50 2.16 2.78 -3.65
N LEU A 51 2.88 2.55 -4.74
CA LEU A 51 3.52 1.28 -5.06
C LEU A 51 5.03 1.39 -4.90
N TRP A 52 5.61 0.44 -4.20
CA TRP A 52 7.05 0.35 -3.97
C TRP A 52 7.59 -1.02 -4.36
N ARG A 53 8.78 -1.03 -4.95
CA ARG A 53 9.56 -2.24 -5.22
C ARG A 53 10.81 -2.27 -4.37
N TYR A 54 11.03 -3.36 -3.66
CA TYR A 54 12.32 -3.71 -3.10
C TYR A 54 13.04 -4.65 -4.04
N SER A 55 14.16 -4.18 -4.59
CA SER A 55 15.05 -5.08 -5.31
C SER A 55 15.82 -5.93 -4.32
N ALA A 56 15.64 -7.25 -4.34
CA ALA A 56 16.38 -8.15 -3.45
C ALA A 56 17.87 -8.21 -3.79
N ILE A 57 18.21 -8.01 -5.07
CA ILE A 57 19.59 -7.96 -5.57
C ILE A 57 20.27 -6.67 -5.13
N GLN A 58 19.65 -5.51 -5.41
CA GLN A 58 20.24 -4.21 -5.10
C GLN A 58 20.05 -3.80 -3.63
N ARG A 59 19.16 -4.50 -2.91
CA ARG A 59 18.76 -4.22 -1.53
C ARG A 59 18.29 -2.78 -1.35
N LYS A 60 17.42 -2.33 -2.26
CA LYS A 60 16.97 -0.94 -2.36
C LYS A 60 15.49 -0.86 -2.69
N TRP A 61 14.78 0.02 -1.98
CA TRP A 61 13.41 0.40 -2.32
C TRP A 61 13.37 1.48 -3.40
N THR A 62 12.41 1.38 -4.31
CA THR A 62 12.11 2.39 -5.34
C THR A 62 10.60 2.56 -5.43
N LYS A 63 10.13 3.81 -5.36
CA LYS A 63 8.73 4.15 -5.61
C LYS A 63 8.47 4.04 -7.11
N LEU A 64 7.36 3.43 -7.48
CA LEU A 64 7.01 3.14 -8.87
C LEU A 64 5.79 3.94 -9.31
N SER A 65 5.67 4.07 -10.63
CA SER A 65 4.48 4.51 -11.35
C SER A 65 4.17 3.45 -12.40
N PRO A 66 3.40 2.40 -12.04
CA PRO A 66 3.18 1.24 -12.91
C PRO A 66 2.21 1.57 -14.05
N GLY A 67 2.16 0.69 -15.05
CA GLY A 67 1.04 0.64 -16.00
C GLY A 67 -0.15 -0.17 -15.45
N GLY A 68 -1.25 -0.20 -16.21
CA GLY A 68 -2.47 -0.93 -15.83
C GLY A 68 -3.53 -0.01 -15.23
N ASP A 69 -4.22 -0.48 -14.21
CA ASP A 69 -5.27 0.27 -13.51
C ASP A 69 -4.69 1.46 -12.71
N PRO A 70 -5.50 2.47 -12.39
CA PRO A 70 -5.07 3.55 -11.51
C PRO A 70 -4.63 3.02 -10.14
N LEU A 71 -3.52 3.56 -9.61
CA LEU A 71 -3.15 3.32 -8.22
C LEU A 71 -4.24 3.86 -7.30
N VAL A 72 -4.65 3.05 -6.33
CA VAL A 72 -5.75 3.36 -5.41
C VAL A 72 -5.31 3.33 -3.97
N ARG A 73 -5.84 4.24 -3.16
CA ARG A 73 -5.63 4.23 -1.72
C ARG A 73 -6.32 3.03 -1.12
N LEU A 74 -5.55 2.05 -0.65
CA LEU A 74 -6.09 0.84 -0.04
C LEU A 74 -5.26 0.43 1.15
N LYS A 75 -5.94 -0.06 2.18
CA LYS A 75 -5.30 -0.73 3.32
C LYS A 75 -6.11 -1.92 3.79
N ARG A 76 -5.43 -2.80 4.54
CA ARG A 76 -5.96 -4.10 4.98
C ARG A 76 -6.54 -4.90 3.81
N HIS A 77 -5.94 -4.72 2.64
CA HIS A 77 -6.29 -5.40 1.41
C HIS A 77 -5.36 -6.59 1.19
N VAL A 78 -5.59 -7.33 0.11
CA VAL A 78 -4.78 -8.48 -0.29
C VAL A 78 -4.14 -8.18 -1.63
N ALA A 79 -2.90 -8.65 -1.80
CA ALA A 79 -2.19 -8.65 -3.07
C ALA A 79 -1.84 -10.08 -3.46
N ALA A 80 -1.94 -10.40 -4.75
CA ALA A 80 -1.50 -11.66 -5.31
C ALA A 80 -0.82 -11.42 -6.66
N GLU A 81 0.20 -12.20 -6.98
CA GLU A 81 0.79 -12.24 -8.31
C GLU A 81 0.14 -13.35 -9.13
N VAL A 82 -0.21 -13.06 -10.38
CA VAL A 82 -0.62 -14.06 -11.37
C VAL A 82 0.01 -13.72 -12.71
N ASN A 83 0.92 -14.57 -13.17
CA ASN A 83 1.58 -14.48 -14.47
C ASN A 83 2.30 -13.14 -14.73
N GLY A 84 3.03 -12.64 -13.74
CA GLY A 84 3.77 -11.38 -13.76
C GLY A 84 2.96 -10.15 -13.39
N THR A 85 1.63 -10.26 -13.29
CA THR A 85 0.74 -9.15 -12.96
C THR A 85 0.40 -9.16 -11.46
N MET A 86 0.46 -7.99 -10.83
CA MET A 86 0.01 -7.82 -9.45
C MET A 86 -1.49 -7.51 -9.43
N TYR A 87 -2.26 -8.28 -8.66
CA TYR A 87 -3.69 -8.07 -8.44
C TYR A 87 -3.93 -7.62 -7.00
N LEU A 88 -4.78 -6.61 -6.82
CA LEU A 88 -5.25 -6.12 -5.53
C LEU A 88 -6.74 -6.30 -5.41
N PHE A 89 -7.19 -6.78 -4.26
CA PHE A 89 -8.61 -6.95 -3.97
C PHE A 89 -8.85 -6.87 -2.47
N SER A 90 -10.12 -6.69 -2.08
CA SER A 90 -10.55 -6.45 -0.70
C SER A 90 -9.97 -5.16 -0.08
N GLY A 91 -10.16 -5.01 1.23
CA GLY A 91 -9.72 -3.85 1.98
C GLY A 91 -10.60 -2.61 1.76
N TRP A 92 -10.06 -1.46 2.12
CA TRP A 92 -10.80 -0.21 2.10
C TRP A 92 -9.86 1.00 2.05
N ASP A 93 -10.38 2.09 1.51
CA ASP A 93 -9.84 3.43 1.70
C ASP A 93 -10.48 4.08 2.92
N PHE A 94 -9.92 5.20 3.40
CA PHE A 94 -10.46 5.97 4.50
C PHE A 94 -10.63 7.47 4.21
N ALA A 95 -11.86 7.94 4.08
CA ALA A 95 -12.21 9.34 3.91
C ALA A 95 -13.53 9.68 4.61
N CYS A 96 -13.65 10.93 5.05
CA CYS A 96 -14.88 11.46 5.60
C CYS A 96 -15.43 12.55 4.70
N ASP A 97 -16.74 12.49 4.43
CA ASP A 97 -17.48 13.62 3.91
C ASP A 97 -17.90 14.51 5.09
N GLY A 98 -17.67 15.82 4.99
CA GLY A 98 -18.02 16.78 6.04
C GLY A 98 -17.36 16.57 7.42
N GLY A 99 -16.32 15.73 7.53
CA GLY A 99 -15.55 15.53 8.76
C GLY A 99 -16.20 14.65 9.84
N VAL A 100 -17.31 13.94 9.54
CA VAL A 100 -18.04 13.11 10.54
C VAL A 100 -18.50 11.77 9.94
N GLY A 101 -18.22 10.64 10.60
CA GLY A 101 -18.67 9.30 10.19
C GLY A 101 -17.52 8.28 10.04
N PRO A 102 -17.78 6.96 9.90
CA PRO A 102 -16.82 5.89 10.26
C PRO A 102 -15.55 5.86 9.41
N GLY A 103 -15.49 6.70 8.38
CA GLY A 103 -14.36 6.96 7.51
C GLY A 103 -14.04 5.84 6.53
N GLN A 104 -14.59 4.63 6.62
CA GLN A 104 -14.23 3.51 5.74
C GLN A 104 -15.00 3.53 4.40
N LEU A 105 -14.26 3.46 3.29
CA LEU A 105 -14.77 3.26 1.94
C LEU A 105 -14.34 1.89 1.43
N TRP A 106 -15.26 0.92 1.46
CA TRP A 106 -14.96 -0.47 1.14
C TRP A 106 -14.70 -0.69 -0.34
N ASN A 107 -13.59 -1.36 -0.63
CA ASN A 107 -13.25 -1.75 -1.99
C ASN A 107 -14.16 -2.89 -2.45
N ARG A 108 -14.71 -2.76 -3.66
CA ARG A 108 -15.51 -3.79 -4.33
C ARG A 108 -14.85 -4.28 -5.63
N ASP A 109 -13.75 -3.65 -6.01
CA ASP A 109 -13.10 -3.85 -7.29
C ASP A 109 -11.83 -4.70 -7.12
N VAL A 110 -11.40 -5.25 -8.25
CA VAL A 110 -10.08 -5.86 -8.41
C VAL A 110 -9.27 -4.93 -9.29
N TYR A 111 -8.07 -4.59 -8.85
CA TYR A 111 -7.13 -3.77 -9.62
C TYR A 111 -5.94 -4.60 -10.06
N SER A 112 -5.42 -4.32 -11.24
CA SER A 112 -4.32 -5.02 -11.86
C SER A 112 -3.23 -4.05 -12.32
N PHE A 113 -1.98 -4.38 -12.02
CA PHE A 113 -0.83 -3.54 -12.34
C PHE A 113 0.26 -4.37 -12.99
N ASP A 114 0.93 -3.75 -13.96
CA ASP A 114 2.18 -4.23 -14.55
C ASP A 114 3.33 -3.38 -13.97
N PRO A 115 4.04 -3.87 -12.94
CA PRO A 115 4.83 -3.01 -12.07
C PRO A 115 6.33 -2.96 -12.37
#